data_AF-A0AAV5ERR1-F1
#
_entry.id   AF-A0AAV5ERR1-F1
#
_cell.length_a   1.000
_cell.length_b   1.000
_cell.length_c   1.000
_cell.angle_alpha   90.00
_cell.angle_beta   90.00
_cell.angle_gamma   90.00
#
_symmetry.space_group_name_H-M   'P 1'
#
loop_
_entity.id
_entity.type
_entity.pdbx_description
1 polymer ?
#
loop_
_entity_poly.entity_id
_entity_poly.type
_entity_poly.pdbx_seq_one_letter_code
_entity_poly.pdbx_strand_id
1 'polypeptide(L)'
;MSAAAAATAAARDGQTAPALRLVKHLAPPEDSAAGGNVAFSPVSLHAALALLTAGARGATQAQLLAFLGAPSAAELAKFGRGVAHRVVVDRADSGGPRVLFGGGI
;
A
#
# COMPACT_ATOMS: atom_id res chain seq x y z
N MET A 1 4.14 -14.12 20.49
CA MET A 1 4.26 -13.55 19.13
C MET A 1 5.56 -12.77 19.06
N SER A 2 6.43 -12.99 18.06
CA SER A 2 7.73 -12.29 17.95
C SER A 2 7.56 -10.84 17.48
N ALA A 3 8.47 -9.94 17.86
CA ALA A 3 8.48 -8.53 17.45
C ALA A 3 8.44 -8.34 15.91
N ALA A 4 9.11 -9.22 15.17
CA ALA A 4 9.10 -9.19 13.70
C ALA A 4 7.73 -9.54 13.09
N ALA A 5 6.97 -10.43 13.73
CA ALA A 5 5.62 -10.78 13.29
C ALA A 5 4.63 -9.65 13.57
N ALA A 6 4.77 -8.97 14.72
CA ALA A 6 3.98 -7.80 15.07
C ALA A 6 4.22 -6.63 14.10
N ALA A 7 5.48 -6.36 13.73
CA ALA A 7 5.81 -5.33 12.74
C ALA A 7 5.22 -5.61 11.35
N THR A 8 5.22 -6.88 10.93
CA THR A 8 4.63 -7.29 9.65
C THR A 8 3.11 -7.17 9.65
N ALA A 9 2.45 -7.51 10.76
CA ALA A 9 1.01 -7.31 10.94
C ALA A 9 0.65 -5.82 10.93
N ALA A 10 1.40 -4.99 11.67
CA ALA A 10 1.20 -3.54 11.68
C ALA A 10 1.37 -2.92 10.29
N ALA A 11 2.36 -3.34 9.50
CA ALA A 11 2.54 -2.88 8.13
C ALA A 11 1.38 -3.33 7.20
N ARG A 12 0.84 -4.54 7.39
CA ARG A 12 -0.34 -5.02 6.64
C ARG A 12 -1.59 -4.21 6.98
N ASP A 13 -1.84 -3.98 8.26
CA ASP A 13 -2.99 -3.22 8.73
C ASP A 13 -2.86 -1.74 8.30
N GLY A 14 -1.64 -1.22 8.37
CA GLY A 14 -1.22 0.09 7.89
C GLY A 14 -1.28 0.26 6.37
N GLN A 15 -1.30 -0.82 5.59
CA GLN A 15 -1.63 -0.77 4.16
C GLN A 15 -3.15 -0.70 3.93
N THR A 16 -3.91 -1.51 4.69
CA THR A 16 -5.35 -1.70 4.44
C THR A 16 -6.17 -0.49 4.91
N ALA A 17 -5.84 0.08 6.07
CA ALA A 17 -6.61 1.18 6.65
C ALA A 17 -6.59 2.47 5.80
N PRO A 18 -5.44 2.96 5.29
CA PRO A 18 -5.40 4.11 4.39
C PRO A 18 -6.14 3.87 3.08
N ALA A 19 -6.08 2.65 2.52
CA ALA A 19 -6.82 2.31 1.32
C ALA A 19 -8.34 2.43 1.53
N LEU A 20 -8.88 1.91 2.64
CA LEU A 20 -10.30 2.06 2.95
C LEU A 20 -10.72 3.52 3.17
N ARG A 21 -9.87 4.33 3.80
CA ARG A 21 -10.12 5.78 3.94
C ARG A 21 -10.12 6.47 2.59
N LEU A 22 -9.21 6.09 1.70
CA LEU A 22 -9.14 6.65 0.35
C LEU A 22 -10.37 6.27 -0.49
N VAL A 23 -10.85 5.03 -0.43
CA VAL A 23 -12.12 4.63 -1.09
C VAL A 23 -13.24 5.57 -0.69
N LYS A 24 -13.38 5.87 0.62
CA LYS A 24 -14.43 6.77 1.11
C LYS A 24 -14.29 8.20 0.59
N HIS A 25 -13.07 8.67 0.37
CA HIS A 25 -12.82 10.01 -0.18
C HIS A 25 -12.95 10.07 -1.70
N LEU A 26 -12.72 8.96 -2.39
CA LEU A 26 -12.87 8.85 -3.85
C LEU A 26 -14.31 8.50 -4.27
N ALA A 27 -15.12 7.95 -3.36
CA ALA A 27 -16.50 7.59 -3.63
C ALA A 27 -17.27 8.83 -4.11
N PRO A 28 -18.03 8.72 -5.20
CA PRO A 28 -18.86 9.82 -5.66
C PRO A 28 -19.89 10.20 -4.58
N PRO A 29 -20.23 11.48 -4.46
CA PRO A 29 -21.28 11.91 -3.54
C PRO A 29 -22.60 11.21 -3.88
N GLU A 30 -23.38 10.86 -2.85
CA GLU A 30 -24.63 10.10 -2.93
C GLU A 30 -25.64 10.68 -3.95
N ASP A 31 -25.63 12.01 -4.15
CA ASP A 31 -26.53 12.73 -5.05
C ASP A 31 -26.00 12.86 -6.51
N SER A 32 -24.91 12.18 -6.84
CA SER A 32 -24.32 12.26 -8.18
C SER A 32 -25.17 11.49 -9.20
N ALA A 33 -25.88 12.21 -10.06
CA ALA A 33 -26.68 11.64 -11.16
C ALA A 33 -25.86 10.82 -12.18
N ALA A 34 -24.53 10.96 -12.19
CA ALA A 34 -23.60 10.13 -12.92
C ALA A 34 -22.82 9.25 -11.93
N GLY A 35 -23.31 8.03 -11.70
CA GLY A 35 -22.57 7.02 -10.94
C GLY A 35 -21.24 6.70 -11.65
N GLY A 36 -20.12 6.90 -10.94
CA GLY A 36 -18.78 6.61 -11.45
C GLY A 36 -18.17 5.38 -10.78
N ASN A 37 -17.51 4.52 -11.55
CA ASN A 37 -16.71 3.42 -11.00
C ASN A 37 -15.41 3.97 -10.40
N VAL A 38 -15.06 3.53 -9.19
CA VAL A 38 -13.78 3.85 -8.54
C VAL A 38 -12.93 2.59 -8.47
N ALA A 39 -11.73 2.64 -9.03
CA ALA A 39 -10.75 1.57 -8.93
C ALA A 39 -9.36 2.17 -8.68
N PHE A 40 -8.64 1.61 -7.72
CA PHE A 40 -7.21 1.89 -7.52
C PHE A 40 -6.52 0.65 -6.96
N SER A 41 -5.19 0.67 -6.96
CA SER A 41 -4.37 -0.40 -6.40
C SER A 41 -3.81 0.01 -5.03
N PRO A 42 -4.31 -0.54 -3.90
CA PRO A 42 -3.76 -0.30 -2.57
C PRO A 42 -2.25 -0.61 -2.47
N VAL A 43 -1.80 -1.64 -3.19
CA VAL A 43 -0.38 -2.02 -3.25
C VAL A 43 0.45 -0.96 -3.97
N SER A 44 -0.03 -0.43 -5.10
CA SER A 44 0.69 0.61 -5.86
C SER A 44 0.80 1.92 -5.09
N LEU A 45 -0.29 2.34 -4.44
CA LEU A 45 -0.28 3.53 -3.58
C LEU A 45 0.70 3.36 -2.41
N HIS A 46 0.66 2.21 -1.75
CA HIS A 46 1.56 1.91 -0.64
C HIS A 46 3.04 1.92 -1.08
N ALA A 47 3.36 1.34 -2.25
CA ALA A 47 4.71 1.37 -2.80
C ALA A 47 5.20 2.79 -3.10
N ALA A 48 4.37 3.63 -3.73
CA ALA A 48 4.71 5.03 -4.01
C ALA A 48 4.97 5.81 -2.72
N LEU A 49 4.11 5.66 -1.70
CA LEU A 49 4.29 6.31 -0.40
C LEU A 49 5.50 5.77 0.37
N ALA A 50 5.82 4.48 0.24
CA ALA A 50 7.02 3.90 0.81
C ALA A 50 8.30 4.47 0.20
N LEU A 51 8.32 4.67 -1.11
CA LEU A 51 9.44 5.32 -1.81
C LEU A 51 9.60 6.78 -1.36
N LEU A 52 8.51 7.53 -1.25
CA LEU A 52 8.51 8.89 -0.69
C LEU A 52 9.03 8.91 0.76
N THR A 53 8.63 7.93 1.57
CA THR A 53 9.09 7.79 2.97
C THR A 53 10.59 7.52 3.07
N ALA A 54 11.15 6.76 2.12
CA ALA A 54 12.58 6.48 2.06
C ALA A 54 13.40 7.72 1.69
N GLY A 55 12.86 8.59 0.84
CA GLY A 55 13.50 9.86 0.44
C GLY A 55 13.28 11.02 1.43
N ALA A 56 12.25 10.95 2.28
CA ALA A 56 11.93 11.99 3.24
C ALA A 56 12.86 12.01 4.48
N ARG A 57 12.85 13.13 5.21
CA ARG A 57 13.57 13.32 6.48
C ARG A 57 12.66 14.06 7.47
N GLY A 58 12.99 13.97 8.76
CA GLY A 58 12.34 14.76 9.83
C GLY A 58 10.83 14.55 9.91
N ALA A 59 10.09 15.66 10.05
CA ALA A 59 8.64 15.64 10.25
C ALA A 59 7.87 14.96 9.11
N THR A 60 8.25 15.19 7.85
CA THR A 60 7.61 14.56 6.69
C THR A 60 7.73 13.04 6.73
N GLN A 61 8.91 12.53 7.08
CA GLN A 61 9.11 11.09 7.21
C GLN A 61 8.27 10.51 8.34
N ALA A 62 8.19 11.19 9.48
CA ALA A 62 7.37 10.76 10.61
C ALA A 62 5.87 10.71 10.26
N GLN A 63 5.37 11.72 9.54
CA GLN A 63 3.98 11.75 9.08
C GLN A 63 3.66 10.59 8.13
N LEU A 64 4.55 10.30 7.18
CA LEU A 64 4.36 9.18 6.24
C LEU A 64 4.39 7.82 6.94
N LEU A 65 5.32 7.61 7.89
CA LEU A 65 5.37 6.39 8.69
C LEU A 65 4.11 6.19 9.53
N ALA A 66 3.63 7.26 10.18
CA ALA A 66 2.38 7.23 10.95
C ALA A 66 1.18 6.94 10.04
N PHE A 67 1.12 7.56 8.87
CA PHE A 67 0.07 7.34 7.88
C PHE A 67 0.05 5.89 7.37
N LEU A 68 1.23 5.31 7.11
CA LEU A 68 1.41 3.95 6.62
C LEU A 68 1.37 2.88 7.73
N GLY A 69 1.20 3.28 8.99
CA GLY A 69 1.19 2.36 10.14
C GLY A 69 2.50 1.58 10.32
N ALA A 70 3.62 2.13 9.84
CA ALA A 70 4.91 1.44 9.85
C ALA A 70 5.81 1.98 10.98
N PRO A 71 6.47 1.11 11.76
CA PRO A 71 7.34 1.53 12.86
C PRO A 71 8.65 2.15 12.36
N SER A 72 9.08 1.84 11.13
CA SER A 72 10.27 2.41 10.50
C SER A 72 10.23 2.24 8.98
N ALA A 73 11.06 3.01 8.27
CA ALA A 73 11.24 2.85 6.83
C ALA A 73 11.81 1.47 6.45
N ALA A 74 12.61 0.86 7.34
CA ALA A 74 13.17 -0.47 7.13
C ALA A 74 12.09 -1.57 7.16
N GLU A 75 11.18 -1.51 8.13
CA GLU A 75 10.05 -2.46 8.21
C GLU A 75 9.04 -2.24 7.08
N LEU A 76 8.84 -0.99 6.66
CA LEU A 76 8.03 -0.65 5.49
C LEU A 76 8.61 -1.26 4.19
N ALA A 77 9.93 -1.15 3.99
CA ALA A 77 10.61 -1.74 2.83
C ALA A 77 10.58 -3.28 2.88
N LYS A 78 10.71 -3.88 4.07
CA LYS A 78 10.62 -5.33 4.27
C LYS A 78 9.21 -5.86 3.93
N PHE A 79 8.18 -5.16 4.36
CA PHE A 79 6.80 -5.46 3.99
C PHE A 79 6.59 -5.35 2.48
N GLY A 80 7.06 -4.25 1.86
CA GLY A 80 6.98 -4.04 0.42
C GLY A 80 7.60 -5.18 -0.40
N ARG A 81 8.80 -5.65 -0.02
CA ARG A 81 9.45 -6.82 -0.64
C ARG A 81 8.61 -8.10 -0.51
N GLY A 82 8.00 -8.32 0.66
CA GLY A 82 7.12 -9.46 0.90
C GLY A 82 5.86 -9.43 0.02
N VAL A 83 5.27 -8.25 -0.17
CA VAL A 83 4.12 -8.04 -1.05
C VAL A 83 4.51 -8.22 -2.52
N ALA A 84 5.62 -7.64 -2.98
CA ALA A 84 6.10 -7.79 -4.35
C ALA A 84 6.31 -9.27 -4.73
N HIS A 85 6.97 -10.05 -3.87
CA HIS A 85 7.27 -11.46 -4.12
C HIS A 85 6.03 -12.38 -4.11
N ARG A 86 4.91 -11.96 -3.48
CA ARG A 86 3.76 -12.86 -3.27
C ARG A 86 2.53 -12.44 -4.06
N VAL A 87 2.27 -11.13 -4.09
CA VAL A 87 1.02 -10.53 -4.57
C VAL A 87 1.15 -9.98 -5.99
N VAL A 88 2.33 -9.46 -6.36
CA VAL A 88 2.55 -8.80 -7.66
C VAL A 88 3.14 -9.76 -8.71
N VAL A 89 3.05 -11.07 -8.47
CA VAL A 89 3.61 -12.09 -9.36
C VAL A 89 2.63 -12.38 -10.49
N ASP A 90 3.08 -12.18 -11.73
CA ASP A 90 2.37 -12.64 -12.92
C ASP A 90 2.26 -14.17 -12.89
N ARG A 91 1.04 -14.68 -13.08
CA ARG A 91 0.73 -16.11 -13.10
C ARG A 91 0.05 -16.54 -14.39
N ALA A 92 0.18 -15.75 -15.46
CA ALA A 92 -0.41 -16.07 -16.75
C ALA A 92 -0.01 -17.48 -17.26
N ASP A 93 1.25 -17.86 -17.10
CA ASP A 93 1.78 -19.16 -17.55
C ASP A 93 1.23 -20.37 -16.77
N SER A 94 0.64 -20.13 -15.59
CA SER A 94 -0.03 -21.15 -14.78
C SER A 94 -1.57 -21.03 -14.85
N GLY A 95 -2.12 -20.32 -15.83
CA GLY A 95 -3.57 -20.07 -15.96
C GLY A 95 -4.14 -19.07 -14.94
N GLY A 96 -3.27 -18.36 -14.22
CA GLY A 96 -3.63 -17.31 -13.26
C GLY A 96 -3.74 -15.92 -13.89
N PRO A 97 -4.06 -14.89 -13.09
CA PRO A 97 -4.20 -13.53 -13.58
C PRO A 97 -2.85 -12.95 -14.04
N ARG A 98 -2.90 -12.14 -15.10
CA ARG A 98 -1.77 -11.31 -15.52
C ARG A 98 -1.70 -10.04 -14.69
N VAL A 99 -0.57 -9.81 -14.03
CA VAL A 99 -0.33 -8.62 -13.20
C VAL A 99 0.93 -7.91 -13.71
N LEU A 100 0.79 -6.63 -14.05
CA LEU A 100 1.91 -5.76 -14.42
C LEU A 100 2.02 -4.64 -13.39
N PHE A 101 3.25 -4.30 -13.01
CA PHE A 101 3.53 -3.25 -12.03
C PHE A 101 4.53 -2.24 -12.58
N GLY A 102 4.08 -1.00 -12.79
CA GLY A 102 4.85 0.07 -13.42
C GLY A 102 5.53 1.04 -12.45
N GLY A 103 5.72 0.67 -11.19
CA GLY A 103 6.42 1.49 -10.18
C GLY A 103 7.82 0.96 -9.90
N GLY A 104 8.83 1.83 -9.86
CA GLY A 104 10.16 1.45 -9.36
C GLY A 104 10.06 1.09 -7.87
N ILE A 105 10.43 -0.13 -7.52
CA ILE A 105 10.57 -0.60 -6.12
C ILE A 105 12.04 -0.84 -5.78
#